data_AF-A0AAW1JKP5-F1
#
_entry.id   AF-A0AAW1JKP5-F1
#
_cell.length_a   1.000
_cell.length_b   1.000
_cell.length_c   1.000
_cell.angle_alpha   90.00
_cell.angle_beta   90.00
_cell.angle_gamma   90.00
#
_symmetry.space_group_name_H-M   'P 1'
#
loop_
_entity.id
_entity.type
_entity.pdbx_description
1 polymer ?
#
loop_
_entity_poly.entity_id
_entity_poly.type
_entity_poly.pdbx_seq_one_letter_code
_entity_poly.pdbx_strand_id
1 'polypeptide(L)'
;MEIFLLTCFTNLNAAKYLKLPFIDAYLNKEGNFTHGVNFATGGATALNMSVLELKYNISVLDLSLSGQLDWFKSHIYSYYVDESVWRGKISKGLFIMGPIGGNDYNFAIAQGKTLSDIYKMVPDVIQAIEIFVEEIIGLGATKIAIPGNFPVGCVPLYLSLFKTNDSNMYDELKCLKPYNKHGQFHNYQLQKVVVKLQKRYPNVSIVYMDYYEAFRQILQHATLFGFDKTTTQEACCGPSDEEYNIKGVVSCGNKGVPVCENPREHISWDGTHLTQHAYHVLVKHLMPSLNVGVKNERLNGYLISISVCFILIRGL
;
A
#
# COMPACT_ATOMS: atom_id res chain seq x y z
N MET A 1 18.34 -5.10 -19.59
CA MET A 1 18.50 -5.03 -18.13
C MET A 1 17.25 -4.34 -17.61
N GLU A 2 16.17 -5.11 -17.49
CA GLU A 2 14.85 -4.63 -17.09
C GLU A 2 14.77 -4.69 -15.56
N ILE A 3 14.85 -3.52 -14.93
CA ILE A 3 14.67 -3.37 -13.50
C ILE A 3 13.17 -3.46 -13.24
N PHE A 4 12.71 -4.65 -12.86
CA PHE A 4 11.38 -4.86 -12.30
C PHE A 4 11.30 -4.09 -10.98
N LEU A 5 10.67 -2.91 -11.02
CA LEU A 5 10.34 -2.12 -9.83
C LEU A 5 9.32 -2.89 -8.99
N LEU A 6 9.80 -3.44 -7.86
CA LEU A 6 8.98 -3.98 -6.78
C LEU A 6 8.10 -2.87 -6.18
N THR A 7 6.83 -2.79 -6.58
CA THR A 7 5.72 -2.27 -5.75
C THR A 7 4.36 -2.63 -6.37
N CYS A 8 3.93 -3.90 -6.27
CA CYS A 8 2.59 -4.30 -6.76
C CYS A 8 2.00 -5.62 -6.23
N PHE A 9 2.49 -6.17 -5.12
CA PHE A 9 2.17 -7.56 -4.79
C PHE A 9 0.79 -7.80 -4.16
N THR A 10 0.17 -6.83 -3.45
CA THR A 10 -1.26 -6.94 -3.09
C THR A 10 -2.13 -7.04 -4.33
N ASN A 11 -1.71 -6.40 -5.43
CA ASN A 11 -2.48 -6.22 -6.64
C ASN A 11 -2.56 -7.51 -7.45
N LEU A 12 -1.42 -8.12 -7.74
CA LEU A 12 -1.36 -9.42 -8.42
C LEU A 12 -2.16 -10.51 -7.69
N ASN A 13 -2.13 -10.50 -6.36
CA ASN A 13 -2.84 -11.48 -5.54
C ASN A 13 -4.35 -11.22 -5.43
N ALA A 14 -4.79 -9.96 -5.38
CA ALA A 14 -6.22 -9.63 -5.44
C ALA A 14 -6.83 -9.91 -6.82
N ALA A 15 -6.15 -9.60 -7.93
CA ALA A 15 -6.59 -10.05 -9.26
C ALA A 15 -6.75 -11.58 -9.31
N LYS A 16 -5.75 -12.32 -8.82
CA LYS A 16 -5.80 -13.79 -8.77
C LYS A 16 -6.94 -14.31 -7.90
N TYR A 17 -7.15 -13.74 -6.71
CA TYR A 17 -8.23 -14.13 -5.80
C TYR A 17 -9.61 -13.93 -6.46
N LEU A 18 -9.75 -12.83 -7.20
CA LEU A 18 -10.98 -12.45 -7.90
C LEU A 18 -11.13 -13.11 -9.27
N LYS A 19 -10.13 -13.90 -9.70
CA LYS A 19 -10.05 -14.59 -11.01
C LYS A 19 -10.04 -13.61 -12.20
N LEU A 20 -9.16 -12.63 -12.15
CA LEU A 20 -9.10 -11.51 -13.10
C LEU A 20 -7.75 -11.41 -13.80
N PRO A 21 -7.71 -10.84 -15.02
CA PRO A 21 -6.47 -10.65 -15.75
C PRO A 21 -5.52 -9.70 -15.01
N PHE A 22 -4.23 -9.92 -15.19
CA PHE A 22 -3.22 -8.99 -14.71
C PHE A 22 -3.31 -7.66 -15.48
N ILE A 23 -2.92 -6.57 -14.81
CA ILE A 23 -2.94 -5.22 -15.36
C ILE A 23 -1.53 -4.72 -15.65
N ASP A 24 -1.40 -3.92 -16.69
CA ASP A 24 -0.13 -3.31 -17.07
C ASP A 24 0.14 -1.99 -16.32
N ALA A 25 1.42 -1.70 -16.11
CA ALA A 25 1.85 -0.39 -15.63
C ALA A 25 1.60 0.69 -16.70
N TYR A 26 1.23 1.91 -16.27
CA TYR A 26 0.89 3.01 -17.19
C TYR A 26 2.04 3.41 -18.15
N LEU A 27 3.29 3.12 -17.77
CA LEU A 27 4.48 3.35 -18.60
C LEU A 27 4.73 2.26 -19.65
N ASN A 28 4.02 1.12 -19.58
CA ASN A 28 4.15 0.07 -20.57
C ASN A 28 3.50 0.51 -21.90
N LYS A 29 4.32 0.92 -22.87
CA LYS A 29 3.85 1.37 -24.18
C LYS A 29 3.12 0.28 -24.97
N GLU A 30 3.41 -0.98 -24.68
CA GLU A 30 2.78 -2.16 -25.30
C GLU A 30 1.69 -2.77 -24.38
N GLY A 31 1.38 -2.09 -23.28
CA GLY A 31 0.45 -2.58 -22.26
C GLY A 31 -1.00 -2.63 -22.74
N ASN A 32 -1.75 -3.59 -22.23
CA ASN A 32 -3.17 -3.72 -22.48
C ASN A 32 -4.00 -3.08 -21.37
N PHE A 33 -4.46 -1.85 -21.63
CA PHE A 33 -5.21 -1.03 -20.68
C PHE A 33 -6.72 -1.27 -20.68
N THR A 34 -7.20 -2.30 -21.37
CA THR A 34 -8.64 -2.58 -21.47
C THR A 34 -9.28 -3.00 -20.15
N HIS A 35 -8.51 -3.65 -19.26
CA HIS A 35 -8.99 -4.20 -17.98
C HIS A 35 -8.54 -3.40 -16.75
N GLY A 36 -7.77 -2.33 -16.95
CA GLY A 36 -7.18 -1.52 -15.89
C GLY A 36 -5.75 -1.09 -16.24
N VAL A 37 -5.18 -0.24 -15.39
CA VAL A 37 -3.88 0.42 -15.58
C VAL A 37 -3.27 0.67 -14.21
N ASN A 38 -2.01 0.33 -13.97
CA ASN A 38 -1.37 0.58 -12.68
C ASN A 38 -0.48 1.84 -12.72
N PHE A 39 -0.76 2.83 -11.88
CA PHE A 39 0.08 4.04 -11.73
C PHE A 39 0.89 4.06 -10.44
N ALA A 40 0.86 2.99 -9.64
CA ALA A 40 1.64 2.90 -8.42
C ALA A 40 3.14 2.98 -8.70
N THR A 41 3.84 3.76 -7.87
CA THR A 41 5.29 3.88 -7.88
C THR A 41 5.89 3.47 -6.54
N GLY A 42 7.08 2.86 -6.60
CA GLY A 42 7.88 2.60 -5.40
C GLY A 42 8.29 3.92 -4.75
N GLY A 43 8.09 4.02 -3.43
CA GLY A 43 8.38 5.25 -2.69
C GLY A 43 7.29 6.34 -2.81
N ALA A 44 6.10 6.05 -3.33
CA ALA A 44 5.03 7.03 -3.40
C ALA A 44 4.66 7.61 -2.02
N THR A 45 4.64 8.95 -1.93
CA THR A 45 4.24 9.71 -0.74
C THR A 45 2.83 10.27 -0.89
N ALA A 46 2.18 10.60 0.23
CA ALA A 46 0.97 11.40 0.23
C ALA A 46 1.29 12.86 -0.14
N LEU A 47 2.30 13.41 0.53
CA LEU A 47 2.76 14.78 0.34
C LEU A 47 3.63 14.90 -0.90
N ASN A 48 3.48 15.99 -1.64
CA ASN A 48 4.38 16.30 -2.75
C ASN A 48 5.77 16.72 -2.25
N MET A 49 6.75 16.67 -3.16
CA MET A 49 8.14 17.03 -2.87
C MET A 49 8.26 18.41 -2.22
N SER A 50 7.54 19.42 -2.74
CA SER A 50 7.62 20.78 -2.23
C SER A 50 7.16 20.91 -0.77
N VAL A 51 6.09 20.23 -0.38
CA VAL A 51 5.63 20.24 1.03
C VAL A 51 6.65 19.53 1.93
N LEU A 52 7.16 18.37 1.50
CA LEU A 52 8.16 17.62 2.26
C LEU A 52 9.45 18.42 2.45
N GLU A 53 9.92 19.11 1.41
CA GLU A 53 11.13 19.93 1.45
C GLU A 53 10.92 21.19 2.29
N LEU A 54 9.92 22.01 1.96
CA LEU A 54 9.75 23.34 2.56
C LEU A 54 9.25 23.28 4.01
N LYS A 55 8.35 22.35 4.35
CA LYS A 55 7.75 22.28 5.69
C LYS A 55 8.50 21.34 6.62
N TYR A 56 9.02 20.24 6.08
CA TYR A 56 9.59 19.17 6.88
C TYR A 56 11.09 18.97 6.69
N ASN A 57 11.72 19.66 5.72
CA ASN A 57 13.14 19.49 5.37
C ASN A 57 13.46 18.01 5.11
N ILE A 58 12.70 17.41 4.18
CA ILE A 58 12.80 16.03 3.70
C ILE A 58 12.90 16.09 2.17
N SER A 59 13.99 15.56 1.61
CA SER A 59 14.19 15.50 0.16
C SER A 59 13.78 14.13 -0.39
N VAL A 60 12.94 14.10 -1.42
CA VAL A 60 12.46 12.88 -2.10
C VAL A 60 12.30 13.15 -3.60
N LEU A 61 12.20 12.09 -4.40
CA LEU A 61 11.71 12.21 -5.78
C LEU A 61 10.20 12.46 -5.78
N ASP A 62 9.70 13.25 -6.75
CA ASP A 62 8.27 13.56 -6.80
C ASP A 62 7.50 12.42 -7.47
N LEU A 63 7.19 11.43 -6.63
CA LEU A 63 6.39 10.26 -6.96
C LEU A 63 5.09 10.28 -6.14
N SER A 64 4.64 11.46 -5.73
CA SER A 64 3.54 11.67 -4.79
C SER A 64 2.17 11.28 -5.35
N LEU A 65 1.15 11.26 -4.50
CA LEU A 65 -0.25 11.09 -4.92
C LEU A 65 -0.67 12.13 -5.96
N SER A 66 -0.22 13.37 -5.85
CA SER A 66 -0.52 14.42 -6.84
C SER A 66 0.11 14.12 -8.20
N GLY A 67 1.39 13.69 -8.24
CA GLY A 67 2.01 13.31 -9.51
C GLY A 67 1.31 12.12 -10.17
N GLN A 68 0.88 11.17 -9.36
CA GLN A 68 0.11 10.01 -9.83
C GLN A 68 -1.31 10.38 -10.32
N LEU A 69 -1.96 11.37 -9.71
CA LEU A 69 -3.19 12.00 -10.20
C LEU A 69 -3.00 12.68 -11.56
N ASP A 70 -1.87 13.35 -11.76
CA ASP A 70 -1.57 14.02 -13.03
C ASP A 70 -1.29 13.02 -14.16
N TRP A 71 -0.55 11.94 -13.87
CA TRP A 71 -0.34 10.86 -14.82
C TRP A 71 -1.65 10.19 -15.20
N PHE A 72 -2.53 9.99 -14.23
CA PHE A 72 -3.85 9.46 -14.48
C PHE A 72 -4.68 10.35 -15.40
N LYS A 73 -4.83 11.62 -15.04
CA LYS A 73 -5.58 12.61 -15.84
C LYS A 73 -5.05 12.63 -17.27
N SER A 74 -3.72 12.65 -17.42
CA SER A 74 -3.05 12.62 -18.72
C SER A 74 -3.32 11.32 -19.51
N HIS A 75 -3.30 10.16 -18.84
CA HIS A 75 -3.61 8.89 -19.48
C HIS A 75 -5.07 8.82 -19.93
N ILE A 76 -6.03 9.24 -19.11
CA ILE A 76 -7.45 9.17 -19.49
C ILE A 76 -7.79 10.16 -20.61
N TYR A 77 -7.19 11.36 -20.59
CA TYR A 77 -7.45 12.38 -21.62
C TYR A 77 -6.77 12.04 -22.95
N SER A 78 -5.62 11.37 -22.93
CA SER A 78 -4.95 10.93 -24.17
C SER A 78 -5.61 9.69 -24.79
N TYR A 79 -6.17 8.79 -23.97
CA TYR A 79 -6.74 7.54 -24.45
C TYR A 79 -8.22 7.65 -24.85
N TYR A 80 -8.96 8.64 -24.33
CA TYR A 80 -10.38 8.86 -24.65
C TYR A 80 -10.65 10.30 -25.05
N VAL A 81 -11.22 10.47 -26.25
CA VAL A 81 -11.55 11.80 -26.82
C VAL A 81 -12.80 12.42 -26.18
N ASP A 82 -13.76 11.60 -25.73
CA ASP A 82 -15.06 12.04 -25.21
C ASP A 82 -15.13 11.90 -23.67
N GLU A 83 -15.58 12.96 -23.01
CA GLU A 83 -15.77 13.02 -21.56
C GLU A 83 -16.78 12.01 -21.03
N SER A 84 -17.91 11.84 -21.72
CA SER A 84 -18.92 10.86 -21.35
C SER A 84 -18.36 9.43 -21.36
N VAL A 85 -17.46 9.16 -22.31
CA VAL A 85 -16.83 7.86 -22.55
C VAL A 85 -15.85 7.52 -21.43
N TRP A 86 -14.99 8.44 -20.98
CA TRP A 86 -14.08 8.16 -19.87
C TRP A 86 -14.76 8.25 -18.50
N ARG A 87 -15.71 9.15 -18.27
CA ARG A 87 -16.50 9.16 -17.02
C ARG A 87 -17.27 7.87 -16.83
N GLY A 88 -17.88 7.37 -17.91
CA GLY A 88 -18.58 6.09 -17.92
C GLY A 88 -17.65 4.87 -17.72
N LYS A 89 -16.33 5.02 -17.92
CA LYS A 89 -15.34 4.04 -17.46
C LYS A 89 -15.11 4.19 -15.96
N ILE A 90 -14.68 5.37 -15.52
CA ILE A 90 -14.27 5.67 -14.14
C ILE A 90 -15.37 5.21 -13.17
N SER A 91 -16.65 5.49 -13.52
CA SER A 91 -17.79 5.23 -12.64
C SER A 91 -18.09 3.75 -12.43
N LYS A 92 -17.54 2.85 -13.26
CA LYS A 92 -17.71 1.40 -13.11
C LYS A 92 -16.49 0.75 -12.47
N GLY A 93 -15.38 1.49 -12.40
CA GLY A 93 -14.12 1.01 -11.89
C GLY A 93 -14.00 0.99 -10.38
N LEU A 94 -13.07 0.16 -9.90
CA LEU A 94 -12.66 0.12 -8.52
C LEU A 94 -11.30 0.81 -8.37
N PHE A 95 -11.25 1.80 -7.50
CA PHE A 95 -10.03 2.49 -7.10
C PHE A 95 -9.64 1.99 -5.71
N ILE A 96 -8.94 0.86 -5.62
CA ILE A 96 -8.33 0.54 -4.32
C ILE A 96 -7.14 1.49 -4.16
N MET A 97 -6.63 1.81 -2.95
CA MET A 97 -5.48 2.69 -2.68
C MET A 97 -4.21 1.96 -2.19
N GLY A 98 -2.99 2.49 -2.37
CA GLY A 98 -1.83 1.97 -1.61
C GLY A 98 -1.93 2.32 -0.11
N PRO A 99 -1.10 1.73 0.78
CA PRO A 99 -0.94 2.18 2.17
C PRO A 99 -0.15 3.51 2.19
N ILE A 100 -0.81 4.57 1.69
CA ILE A 100 -0.21 5.88 1.47
C ILE A 100 0.01 6.59 2.81
N GLY A 101 1.11 7.34 2.91
CA GLY A 101 1.58 7.95 4.15
C GLY A 101 2.75 7.18 4.77
N GLY A 102 2.84 5.87 4.56
CA GLY A 102 3.95 5.06 5.08
C GLY A 102 5.32 5.55 4.60
N ASN A 103 5.44 5.88 3.30
CA ASN A 103 6.70 6.40 2.75
C ASN A 103 7.03 7.81 3.23
N ASP A 104 6.05 8.67 3.47
CA ASP A 104 6.26 10.01 4.05
C ASP A 104 7.02 9.89 5.38
N TYR A 105 6.61 8.94 6.23
CA TYR A 105 7.24 8.69 7.52
C TYR A 105 8.58 7.96 7.39
N ASN A 106 8.68 6.97 6.49
CA ASN A 106 9.93 6.24 6.25
C ASN A 106 11.04 7.17 5.73
N PHE A 107 10.74 8.07 4.80
CA PHE A 107 11.71 9.05 4.31
C PHE A 107 12.09 10.08 5.36
N ALA A 108 11.14 10.50 6.20
CA ALA A 108 11.43 11.34 7.36
C ALA A 108 12.44 10.64 8.31
N ILE A 109 12.15 9.40 8.69
CA ILE A 109 13.02 8.59 9.55
C ILE A 109 14.41 8.42 8.92
N ALA A 110 14.48 8.07 7.64
CA ALA A 110 15.74 7.87 6.92
C ALA A 110 16.60 9.15 6.88
N GLN A 111 15.98 10.32 7.01
CA GLN A 111 16.62 11.63 7.06
C GLN A 111 16.72 12.19 8.49
N GLY A 112 16.67 11.32 9.50
CA GLY A 112 16.95 11.64 10.90
C GLY A 112 15.81 12.31 11.66
N LYS A 113 14.58 12.31 11.14
CA LYS A 113 13.43 12.85 11.87
C LYS A 113 13.03 11.93 13.03
N THR A 114 12.60 12.54 14.12
CA THR A 114 12.21 11.80 15.32
C THR A 114 10.80 11.25 15.21
N LEU A 115 10.43 10.33 16.12
CA LEU A 115 9.06 9.87 16.26
C LEU A 115 8.07 11.05 16.45
N SER A 116 8.45 12.07 17.23
CA SER A 116 7.63 13.27 17.44
C SER A 116 7.39 14.04 16.14
N ASP A 117 8.39 14.11 15.27
CA ASP A 117 8.27 14.83 13.99
C ASP A 117 7.33 14.10 13.03
N ILE A 118 7.40 12.76 12.94
CA ILE A 118 6.47 12.02 12.10
C ILE A 118 5.03 12.03 12.64
N TYR A 119 4.81 12.23 13.95
CA TYR A 119 3.47 12.51 14.48
C TYR A 119 2.91 13.85 13.96
N LYS A 120 3.76 14.89 13.87
CA LYS A 120 3.37 16.22 13.34
C LYS A 120 3.06 16.21 11.83
N MET A 121 3.55 15.20 11.10
CA MET A 121 3.25 15.02 9.68
C MET A 121 1.86 14.43 9.42
N VAL A 122 1.28 13.70 10.38
CA VAL A 122 0.03 12.94 10.18
C VAL A 122 -1.13 13.82 9.68
N PRO A 123 -1.41 15.02 10.23
CA PRO A 123 -2.53 15.83 9.75
C PRO A 123 -2.43 16.20 8.26
N ASP A 124 -1.24 16.61 7.80
CA ASP A 124 -1.00 16.97 6.41
C ASP A 124 -1.10 15.74 5.48
N VAL A 125 -0.52 14.61 5.89
CA VAL A 125 -0.59 13.34 5.15
C VAL A 125 -2.05 12.91 4.96
N ILE A 126 -2.84 12.94 6.03
CA ILE A 126 -4.26 12.56 6.00
C ILE A 126 -5.08 13.53 5.14
N GLN A 127 -4.77 14.83 5.21
CA GLN A 127 -5.41 15.83 4.34
C GLN A 127 -5.09 15.61 2.85
N ALA A 128 -3.84 15.28 2.51
CA ALA A 128 -3.46 14.98 1.13
C ALA A 128 -4.19 13.75 0.57
N ILE A 129 -4.36 12.71 1.41
CA ILE A 129 -5.18 11.53 1.06
C ILE A 129 -6.65 11.93 0.86
N GLU A 130 -7.21 12.76 1.75
CA GLU A 130 -8.59 13.26 1.60
C GLU A 130 -8.78 13.99 0.26
N ILE A 131 -7.92 14.96 -0.04
CA ILE A 131 -7.97 15.76 -1.28
C ILE A 131 -7.89 14.86 -2.50
N PHE A 132 -6.96 13.90 -2.50
CA PHE A 132 -6.83 12.95 -3.59
C PHE A 132 -8.13 12.16 -3.82
N VAL A 133 -8.77 11.68 -2.74
CA VAL A 133 -10.03 10.93 -2.85
C VAL A 133 -11.16 11.81 -3.40
N GLU A 134 -11.24 13.08 -2.98
CA GLU A 134 -12.23 14.02 -3.51
C GLU A 134 -12.01 14.31 -5.00
N GLU A 135 -10.75 14.44 -5.43
CA GLU A 135 -10.39 14.62 -6.85
C GLU A 135 -10.82 13.42 -7.70
N ILE A 136 -10.58 12.18 -7.26
CA ILE A 136 -10.96 10.99 -8.03
C ILE A 136 -12.49 10.84 -8.11
N ILE A 137 -13.21 11.23 -7.05
CA ILE A 137 -14.67 11.31 -7.05
C ILE A 137 -15.16 12.38 -8.03
N GLY A 138 -14.51 13.54 -8.10
CA GLY A 138 -14.81 14.59 -9.08
C GLY A 138 -14.62 14.15 -10.54
N LEU A 139 -13.68 13.24 -10.79
CA LEU A 139 -13.51 12.57 -12.08
C LEU A 139 -14.59 11.49 -12.33
N GLY A 140 -15.32 11.08 -11.30
CA GLY A 140 -16.50 10.20 -11.37
C GLY A 140 -16.35 8.86 -10.64
N ALA A 141 -15.29 8.66 -9.84
CA ALA A 141 -15.06 7.39 -9.15
C ALA A 141 -16.20 7.09 -8.16
N THR A 142 -16.73 5.87 -8.22
CA THR A 142 -17.87 5.45 -7.37
C THR A 142 -17.52 4.34 -6.39
N LYS A 143 -16.40 3.62 -6.59
CA LYS A 143 -15.95 2.54 -5.72
C LYS A 143 -14.48 2.77 -5.37
N ILE A 144 -14.22 3.00 -4.09
CA ILE A 144 -12.90 3.40 -3.59
C ILE A 144 -12.58 2.56 -2.36
N ALA A 145 -11.40 1.98 -2.30
CA ALA A 145 -10.94 1.25 -1.14
C ALA A 145 -9.62 1.84 -0.65
N ILE A 146 -9.50 2.10 0.65
CA ILE A 146 -8.43 2.94 1.22
C ILE A 146 -7.72 2.14 2.31
N PRO A 147 -6.54 1.56 2.03
CA PRO A 147 -5.75 0.89 3.05
C PRO A 147 -5.19 1.82 4.11
N GLY A 148 -5.19 1.33 5.33
CA GLY A 148 -4.32 1.85 6.38
C GLY A 148 -2.88 1.38 6.22
N ASN A 149 -2.02 1.88 7.09
CA ASN A 149 -0.65 1.42 7.23
C ASN A 149 -0.58 0.12 8.05
N PHE A 150 0.46 -0.67 7.76
CA PHE A 150 0.84 -1.88 8.48
C PHE A 150 1.25 -1.59 9.94
N PRO A 151 1.33 -2.62 10.81
CA PRO A 151 2.03 -2.50 12.09
C PRO A 151 3.55 -2.39 11.82
N VAL A 152 4.01 -1.18 11.47
CA VAL A 152 5.40 -0.96 11.01
C VAL A 152 6.45 -1.30 12.06
N GLY A 153 6.10 -1.32 13.35
CA GLY A 153 7.00 -1.79 14.41
C GLY A 153 7.28 -3.30 14.36
N CYS A 154 6.53 -4.07 13.57
CA CYS A 154 6.77 -5.49 13.29
C CYS A 154 7.62 -5.74 12.04
N VAL A 155 7.92 -4.69 11.27
CA VAL A 155 8.63 -4.82 10.00
C VAL A 155 10.13 -4.99 10.29
N PRO A 156 10.82 -5.97 9.66
CA PRO A 156 12.23 -6.28 9.97
C PRO A 156 13.17 -5.08 9.89
N LEU A 157 12.96 -4.17 8.94
CA LEU A 157 13.73 -2.93 8.85
C LEU A 157 13.60 -2.06 10.11
N TYR A 158 12.38 -1.89 10.64
CA TYR A 158 12.16 -1.13 11.87
C TYR A 158 12.76 -1.83 13.09
N LEU A 159 12.64 -3.15 13.16
CA LEU A 159 13.25 -3.95 14.23
C LEU A 159 14.77 -3.80 14.22
N SER A 160 15.41 -3.89 13.05
CA SER A 160 16.86 -3.72 12.90
C SER A 160 17.32 -2.29 13.26
N LEU A 161 16.63 -1.25 12.76
CA LEU A 161 17.01 0.15 12.97
C LEU A 161 16.82 0.64 14.41
N PHE A 162 15.79 0.14 15.10
CA PHE A 162 15.35 0.68 16.39
C PHE A 162 15.39 -0.35 17.52
N LYS A 163 16.16 -1.43 17.34
CA LYS A 163 16.35 -2.41 18.38
C LYS A 163 16.90 -1.80 19.66
N THR A 164 16.47 -2.36 20.79
CA THR A 164 16.87 -1.91 22.12
C THR A 164 16.77 -3.07 23.11
N ASN A 165 17.56 -3.00 24.18
CA ASN A 165 17.50 -3.98 25.27
C ASN A 165 16.32 -3.72 26.23
N ASP A 166 15.60 -2.61 26.07
CA ASP A 166 14.41 -2.33 26.88
C ASP A 166 13.22 -3.19 26.41
N SER A 167 12.98 -4.29 27.13
CA SER A 167 11.83 -5.18 26.89
C SER A 167 10.47 -4.46 26.91
N ASN A 168 10.36 -3.30 27.59
CA ASN A 168 9.13 -2.50 27.61
C ASN A 168 8.86 -1.81 26.28
N MET A 169 9.78 -1.83 25.32
CA MET A 169 9.57 -1.26 23.99
C MET A 169 8.84 -2.21 23.04
N TYR A 170 8.74 -3.49 23.40
CA TYR A 170 8.15 -4.53 22.57
C TYR A 170 6.77 -4.97 23.09
N ASP A 171 5.93 -5.47 22.18
CA ASP A 171 4.68 -6.17 22.50
C ASP A 171 4.85 -7.69 22.53
N GLU A 172 3.75 -8.43 22.73
CA GLU A 172 3.73 -9.89 22.75
C GLU A 172 4.19 -10.56 21.46
N LEU A 173 4.08 -9.86 20.32
CA LEU A 173 4.54 -10.32 19.01
C LEU A 173 5.98 -9.86 18.72
N LYS A 174 6.68 -9.32 19.72
CA LYS A 174 8.04 -8.77 19.61
C LYS A 174 8.12 -7.60 18.61
N CYS A 175 7.05 -6.84 18.46
CA CYS A 175 7.05 -5.63 17.63
C CYS A 175 7.28 -4.37 18.46
N LEU A 176 7.88 -3.35 17.87
CA LEU A 176 8.15 -2.07 18.52
C LEU A 176 6.87 -1.26 18.75
N LYS A 177 6.44 -1.14 20.01
CA LYS A 177 5.22 -0.43 20.41
C LYS A 177 5.16 1.03 19.98
N PRO A 178 6.22 1.86 20.07
CA PRO A 178 6.10 3.28 19.70
C PRO A 178 5.76 3.49 18.22
N TYR A 179 6.34 2.68 17.33
CA TYR A 179 6.08 2.74 15.89
C TYR A 179 4.73 2.13 15.53
N ASN A 180 4.33 1.04 16.19
CA ASN A 180 2.97 0.50 16.07
C ASN A 180 1.91 1.52 16.52
N LYS A 181 2.14 2.25 17.61
CA LYS A 181 1.24 3.33 18.08
C LYS A 181 1.14 4.48 17.08
N HIS A 182 2.24 4.84 16.40
CA HIS A 182 2.21 5.86 15.34
C HIS A 182 1.38 5.39 14.14
N GLY A 183 1.59 4.16 13.67
CA GLY A 183 0.78 3.55 12.61
C GLY A 183 -0.72 3.48 12.98
N GLN A 184 -1.04 3.10 14.21
CA GLN A 184 -2.41 3.11 14.74
C GLN A 184 -3.01 4.51 14.77
N PHE A 185 -2.24 5.53 15.16
CA PHE A 185 -2.68 6.91 15.17
C PHE A 185 -2.99 7.42 13.76
N HIS A 186 -2.13 7.15 12.77
CA HIS A 186 -2.41 7.42 11.36
C HIS A 186 -3.72 6.74 10.93
N ASN A 187 -3.85 5.43 11.18
CA ASN A 187 -5.02 4.65 10.77
C ASN A 187 -6.31 5.17 11.41
N TYR A 188 -6.26 5.59 12.67
CA TYR A 188 -7.39 6.20 13.36
C TYR A 188 -7.83 7.52 12.70
N GLN A 189 -6.89 8.40 12.34
CA GLN A 189 -7.23 9.64 11.63
C GLN A 189 -7.77 9.35 10.23
N LEU A 190 -7.20 8.37 9.53
CA LEU A 190 -7.65 7.96 8.20
C LEU A 190 -9.08 7.42 8.23
N GLN A 191 -9.43 6.57 9.20
CA GLN A 191 -10.80 6.07 9.37
C GLN A 191 -11.81 7.20 9.61
N LYS A 192 -11.44 8.25 10.37
CA LYS A 192 -12.30 9.43 10.55
C LYS A 192 -12.55 10.16 9.23
N VAL A 193 -11.52 10.28 8.38
CA VAL A 193 -11.67 10.85 7.02
C VAL A 193 -12.53 9.96 6.14
N VAL A 194 -12.36 8.64 6.19
CA VAL A 194 -13.22 7.70 5.45
C VAL A 194 -14.69 7.89 5.83
N VAL A 195 -15.02 7.95 7.13
CA VAL A 195 -16.39 8.19 7.60
C VAL A 195 -16.92 9.56 7.16
N LYS A 196 -16.07 10.59 7.17
CA LYS A 196 -16.42 11.94 6.68
C LYS A 196 -16.75 11.91 5.19
N LEU A 197 -15.92 11.26 4.37
CA LEU A 197 -16.11 11.14 2.93
C LEU A 197 -17.37 10.33 2.58
N GLN A 198 -17.63 9.22 3.29
CA GLN A 198 -18.86 8.43 3.13
C GLN A 198 -20.12 9.26 3.36
N LYS A 199 -20.12 10.14 4.37
CA LYS A 199 -21.23 11.06 4.65
C LYS A 199 -21.39 12.14 3.57
N ARG A 200 -20.26 12.66 3.06
CA ARG A 200 -20.24 13.70 2.02
C ARG A 200 -20.66 13.17 0.65
N TYR A 201 -20.33 11.91 0.34
CA TYR A 201 -20.56 11.27 -0.95
C TYR A 201 -21.39 9.99 -0.78
N PRO A 202 -22.69 10.09 -0.43
CA PRO A 202 -23.53 8.92 -0.11
C PRO A 202 -23.73 7.95 -1.28
N ASN A 203 -23.46 8.39 -2.51
CA ASN A 203 -23.55 7.58 -3.73
C ASN A 203 -22.21 6.91 -4.12
N VAL A 204 -21.15 7.10 -3.32
CA VAL A 204 -19.83 6.51 -3.54
C VAL A 204 -19.57 5.46 -2.46
N SER A 205 -19.25 4.25 -2.88
CA SER A 205 -18.82 3.17 -1.98
C SER A 205 -17.35 3.38 -1.62
N ILE A 206 -17.09 3.95 -0.46
CA ILE A 206 -15.74 4.15 0.09
C ILE A 206 -15.52 3.16 1.23
N VAL A 207 -14.48 2.33 1.17
CA VAL A 207 -14.19 1.29 2.17
C VAL A 207 -12.79 1.50 2.75
N TYR A 208 -12.65 1.39 4.06
CA TYR A 208 -11.34 1.28 4.71
C TYR A 208 -10.84 -0.17 4.68
N MET A 209 -9.57 -0.38 4.32
CA MET A 209 -8.94 -1.69 4.36
C MET A 209 -7.96 -1.78 5.53
N ASP A 210 -8.29 -2.62 6.50
CA ASP A 210 -7.51 -2.78 7.74
C ASP A 210 -6.26 -3.67 7.53
N TYR A 211 -5.26 -3.09 6.86
CA TYR A 211 -3.97 -3.75 6.65
C TYR A 211 -3.26 -4.02 7.98
N TYR A 212 -3.52 -3.21 9.00
CA TYR A 212 -2.92 -3.37 10.30
C TYR A 212 -3.34 -4.69 10.93
N GLU A 213 -4.66 -4.91 11.02
CA GLU A 213 -5.21 -6.13 11.58
C GLU A 213 -4.90 -7.35 10.71
N ALA A 214 -4.99 -7.23 9.38
CA ALA A 214 -4.65 -8.32 8.48
C ALA A 214 -3.21 -8.82 8.68
N PHE A 215 -2.25 -7.90 8.82
CA PHE A 215 -0.86 -8.26 9.10
C PHE A 215 -0.70 -8.86 10.49
N ARG A 216 -1.37 -8.30 11.51
CA ARG A 216 -1.34 -8.82 12.88
C ARG A 216 -1.84 -10.27 12.95
N GLN A 217 -2.92 -10.58 12.22
CA GLN A 217 -3.47 -11.93 12.11
C GLN A 217 -2.48 -12.91 11.46
N ILE A 218 -1.73 -12.46 10.45
CA ILE A 218 -0.67 -13.26 9.83
C ILE A 218 0.43 -13.60 10.84
N LEU A 219 0.89 -12.63 11.63
CA LEU A 219 1.89 -12.86 12.68
C LEU A 219 1.39 -13.83 13.75
N GLN A 220 0.17 -13.61 14.26
CA GLN A 220 -0.41 -14.41 15.33
C GLN A 220 -0.63 -15.87 14.91
N HIS A 221 -1.01 -16.10 13.65
CA HIS A 221 -1.37 -17.42 13.12
C HIS A 221 -0.42 -17.87 12.00
N ALA A 222 0.86 -17.52 12.09
CA ALA A 222 1.86 -17.75 11.06
C ALA A 222 1.86 -19.20 10.54
N THR A 223 1.90 -20.18 11.44
CA THR A 223 1.91 -21.60 11.09
C THR A 223 0.63 -22.07 10.38
N LEU A 224 -0.54 -21.54 10.78
CA LEU A 224 -1.82 -21.84 10.13
C LEU A 224 -1.82 -21.41 8.67
N PHE A 225 -1.12 -20.33 8.35
CA PHE A 225 -0.99 -19.81 6.99
C PHE A 225 0.20 -20.37 6.23
N GLY A 226 0.96 -21.30 6.82
CA GLY A 226 2.12 -21.94 6.19
C GLY A 226 3.39 -21.11 6.21
N PHE A 227 3.52 -20.19 7.16
CA PHE A 227 4.78 -19.51 7.48
C PHE A 227 5.53 -20.25 8.58
N ASP A 228 6.86 -20.18 8.54
CA ASP A 228 7.69 -20.65 9.63
C ASP A 228 7.61 -19.67 10.81
N LYS A 229 7.28 -20.19 11.99
CA LYS A 229 7.17 -19.39 13.22
C LYS A 229 8.51 -18.82 13.66
N THR A 230 9.62 -19.48 13.33
CA THR A 230 10.95 -19.01 13.78
C THR A 230 11.48 -17.85 12.95
N THR A 231 10.98 -17.64 11.74
CA THR A 231 11.47 -16.61 10.79
C THR A 231 10.44 -15.50 10.53
N THR A 232 9.37 -15.38 11.33
CA THR A 232 8.28 -14.41 11.09
C THR A 232 8.73 -12.95 11.05
N GLN A 233 9.87 -12.66 11.66
CA GLN A 233 10.47 -11.32 11.73
C GLN A 233 11.77 -11.21 10.92
N GLU A 234 12.12 -12.23 10.14
CA GLU A 234 13.31 -12.25 9.31
C GLU A 234 12.94 -12.00 7.84
N ALA A 235 13.77 -11.25 7.13
CA ALA A 235 13.65 -11.12 5.68
C ALA A 235 14.17 -12.38 4.98
N CYS A 236 13.47 -12.84 3.95
CA CYS A 236 13.98 -13.95 3.12
C CYS A 236 15.21 -13.52 2.31
N CYS A 237 15.21 -12.30 1.79
CA CYS A 237 16.31 -11.75 1.01
C CYS A 237 17.06 -10.71 1.83
N GLY A 238 18.36 -10.94 2.00
CA GLY A 238 19.22 -10.15 2.87
C GLY A 238 20.33 -10.99 3.48
N PRO A 239 21.33 -10.35 4.12
CA PRO A 239 22.47 -11.04 4.73
C PRO A 239 22.02 -11.92 5.88
N SER A 240 22.23 -13.24 5.76
CA SER A 240 21.81 -14.24 6.76
C SER A 240 22.62 -14.24 8.05
N ASP A 241 23.71 -13.49 8.11
CA ASP A 241 24.58 -13.32 9.27
C ASP A 241 24.19 -12.14 10.16
N GLU A 242 23.12 -11.44 9.82
CA GLU A 242 22.65 -10.24 10.52
C GLU A 242 21.27 -10.47 11.16
N GLU A 243 21.02 -9.83 12.30
CA GLU A 243 19.73 -9.92 12.99
C GLU A 243 18.60 -9.44 12.06
N TYR A 244 17.50 -10.21 12.00
CA TYR A 244 16.37 -10.00 11.08
C TYR A 244 16.70 -10.14 9.58
N ASN A 245 17.92 -10.57 9.24
CA ASN A 245 18.49 -10.60 7.89
C ASN A 245 18.57 -9.21 7.22
N ILE A 246 18.81 -8.15 8.01
CA ILE A 246 18.84 -6.75 7.52
C ILE A 246 20.16 -6.06 7.87
N LYS A 247 20.82 -5.51 6.85
CA LYS A 247 22.03 -4.67 6.99
C LYS A 247 22.02 -3.49 6.03
N GLY A 248 21.58 -2.32 6.50
CA GLY A 248 21.49 -1.13 5.65
C GLY A 248 20.59 -1.36 4.41
N VAL A 249 20.83 -0.60 3.34
CA VAL A 249 20.04 -0.68 2.10
C VAL A 249 20.68 -1.70 1.15
N VAL A 250 20.34 -2.97 1.32
CA VAL A 250 20.72 -4.03 0.37
C VAL A 250 19.53 -4.30 -0.55
N SER A 251 19.72 -4.07 -1.86
CA SER A 251 18.65 -4.33 -2.84
C SER A 251 18.65 -5.78 -3.29
N CYS A 252 17.56 -6.49 -3.00
CA CYS A 252 17.28 -7.81 -3.53
C CYS A 252 17.34 -7.83 -5.06
N GLY A 253 18.03 -8.84 -5.61
CA GLY A 253 18.32 -8.92 -7.05
C GLY A 253 19.70 -8.41 -7.44
N ASN A 254 20.42 -7.71 -6.54
CA ASN A 254 21.83 -7.38 -6.76
C ASN A 254 22.72 -8.63 -6.61
N LYS A 255 23.82 -8.65 -7.36
CA LYS A 255 24.80 -9.74 -7.32
C LYS A 255 25.35 -9.92 -5.90
N GLY A 256 25.28 -11.15 -5.38
CA GLY A 256 25.84 -11.52 -4.07
C GLY A 256 24.91 -11.28 -2.89
N VAL A 257 23.68 -10.80 -3.11
CA VAL A 257 22.66 -10.72 -2.05
C VAL A 257 22.01 -12.09 -1.89
N PRO A 258 22.13 -12.74 -0.71
CA PRO A 258 21.54 -14.05 -0.51
C PRO A 258 20.01 -13.97 -0.42
N VAL A 259 19.38 -15.07 -0.80
CA VAL A 259 17.93 -15.31 -0.71
C VAL A 259 17.72 -16.64 -0.01
N CYS A 260 16.76 -16.69 0.89
CA CYS A 260 16.39 -17.89 1.62
C CYS A 260 15.96 -19.01 0.68
N GLU A 261 16.11 -20.26 1.12
CA GLU A 261 15.77 -21.45 0.32
C GLU A 261 14.26 -21.52 0.02
N ASN A 262 13.41 -21.12 0.97
CA ASN A 262 11.96 -21.17 0.82
C ASN A 262 11.26 -19.81 1.12
N PRO A 263 11.09 -18.96 0.09
CA PRO A 263 10.38 -17.68 0.22
C PRO A 263 8.90 -17.81 0.61
N ARG A 264 8.29 -18.98 0.45
CA ARG A 264 6.88 -19.21 0.80
C ARG A 264 6.67 -19.25 2.32
N GLU A 265 7.68 -19.68 3.07
CA GLU A 265 7.61 -19.80 4.52
C GLU A 265 7.93 -18.48 5.25
N HIS A 266 8.42 -17.48 4.52
CA HIS A 266 8.74 -16.17 5.07
C HIS A 266 7.60 -15.17 4.87
N ILE A 267 7.38 -14.31 5.87
CA ILE A 267 6.43 -13.20 5.78
C ILE A 267 7.06 -12.04 5.01
N SER A 268 8.28 -11.66 5.35
CA SER A 268 9.01 -10.54 4.76
C SER A 268 9.91 -10.99 3.60
N TRP A 269 9.86 -10.28 2.49
CA TRP A 269 10.76 -10.48 1.35
C TRP A 269 12.12 -9.83 1.61
N ASP A 270 12.16 -8.51 1.78
CA ASP A 270 13.41 -7.70 1.82
C ASP A 270 13.54 -6.84 3.08
N GLY A 271 12.67 -7.09 4.07
CA GLY A 271 12.62 -6.31 5.30
C GLY A 271 11.68 -5.13 5.29
N THR A 272 11.12 -4.78 4.13
CA THR A 272 10.09 -3.73 4.00
C THR A 272 8.81 -4.30 3.36
N HIS A 273 8.98 -5.13 2.35
CA HIS A 273 7.89 -5.71 1.56
C HIS A 273 7.58 -7.14 2.02
N LEU A 274 6.32 -7.55 1.83
CA LEU A 274 5.91 -8.93 2.09
C LEU A 274 6.33 -9.86 0.94
N THR A 275 6.46 -11.15 1.23
CA THR A 275 6.60 -12.18 0.19
C THR A 275 5.32 -12.32 -0.62
N GLN A 276 5.41 -12.94 -1.79
CA GLN A 276 4.23 -13.20 -2.61
C GLN A 276 3.15 -13.99 -1.86
N HIS A 277 3.55 -14.97 -1.04
CA HIS A 277 2.62 -15.77 -0.24
C HIS A 277 1.97 -14.95 0.88
N ALA A 278 2.75 -14.12 1.58
CA ALA A 278 2.21 -13.19 2.59
C ALA A 278 1.21 -12.20 1.99
N TYR A 279 1.48 -11.63 0.82
CA TYR A 279 0.51 -10.79 0.14
C TYR A 279 -0.77 -11.55 -0.27
N HIS A 280 -0.67 -12.82 -0.66
CA HIS A 280 -1.83 -13.65 -0.96
C HIS A 280 -2.71 -13.89 0.27
N VAL A 281 -2.10 -14.20 1.42
CA VAL A 281 -2.82 -14.38 2.69
C VAL A 281 -3.45 -13.07 3.15
N LEU A 282 -2.71 -11.96 3.08
CA LEU A 282 -3.18 -10.63 3.45
C LEU A 282 -4.42 -10.22 2.65
N VAL A 283 -4.36 -10.37 1.32
CA VAL A 283 -5.50 -10.09 0.45
C VAL A 283 -6.71 -10.93 0.85
N LYS A 284 -6.55 -12.25 1.02
CA LYS A 284 -7.66 -13.12 1.45
C LYS A 284 -8.36 -12.63 2.72
N HIS A 285 -7.60 -12.07 3.67
CA HIS A 285 -8.14 -11.50 4.89
C HIS A 285 -8.92 -10.18 4.67
N LEU A 286 -8.49 -9.37 3.70
CA LEU A 286 -9.07 -8.05 3.42
C LEU A 286 -10.29 -8.09 2.49
N MET A 287 -10.38 -9.11 1.63
CA MET A 287 -11.45 -9.23 0.63
C MET A 287 -12.88 -9.25 1.20
N PRO A 288 -13.18 -9.87 2.36
CA PRO A 288 -14.50 -9.77 2.96
C PRO A 288 -14.98 -8.32 3.18
N SER A 289 -14.08 -7.39 3.52
CA SER A 289 -14.41 -5.97 3.73
C SER A 289 -14.89 -5.28 2.45
N LEU A 290 -14.47 -5.75 1.27
CA LEU A 290 -14.96 -5.25 -0.02
C LEU A 290 -16.38 -5.74 -0.34
N ASN A 291 -16.81 -6.87 0.22
CA ASN A 291 -18.17 -7.40 0.04
C ASN A 291 -19.20 -6.75 0.97
N VAL A 292 -18.79 -6.19 2.11
CA VAL A 292 -19.69 -5.62 3.13
C VAL A 292 -20.16 -4.20 2.78
N GLY A 293 -19.41 -3.47 1.94
CA GLY A 293 -19.82 -2.13 1.44
C GLY A 293 -20.67 -2.14 0.16
N VAL A 294 -20.72 -3.28 -0.54
CA VAL A 294 -21.49 -3.46 -1.77
C VAL A 294 -22.82 -4.09 -1.39
N LYS A 295 -23.91 -3.30 -1.36
CA LYS A 295 -25.27 -3.80 -1.08
C LYS A 295 -25.60 -4.96 -2.01
N ASN A 296 -25.55 -6.18 -1.49
CA ASN A 296 -26.31 -7.38 -1.88
C ASN A 296 -26.65 -7.54 -3.37
N GLU A 297 -25.69 -7.29 -4.26
CA GLU A 297 -25.70 -7.84 -5.60
C GLU A 297 -24.81 -9.08 -5.56
N ARG A 298 -25.36 -10.25 -5.89
CA ARG A 298 -24.56 -11.44 -6.15
C ARG A 298 -23.46 -11.05 -7.14
N LEU A 299 -22.20 -11.21 -6.76
CA LEU A 299 -21.03 -11.05 -7.65
C LEU A 299 -21.04 -12.13 -8.74
N ASN A 300 -21.99 -12.04 -9.68
CA ASN A 300 -21.96 -12.73 -10.95
C ASN A 300 -21.20 -11.85 -11.93
N GLY A 301 -19.94 -12.19 -12.17
CA GLY A 301 -19.14 -11.72 -13.31
C GLY A 301 -19.15 -10.22 -13.58
N TYR A 302 -18.42 -9.44 -12.77
CA TYR A 302 -18.00 -8.08 -13.13
C TYR A 302 -16.58 -7.79 -12.59
N LEU A 303 -15.80 -7.05 -13.38
CA LEU A 303 -14.35 -6.80 -13.25
C LEU A 303 -13.96 -6.13 -11.92
N ILE A 304 -12.78 -6.48 -11.40
CA ILE A 304 -12.15 -5.92 -10.19
C ILE A 304 -10.63 -5.72 -10.40
N SER A 305 -10.09 -4.57 -10.03
CA SER A 305 -8.64 -4.37 -9.92
C SER A 305 -8.32 -3.31 -8.86
N ILE A 306 -7.05 -3.25 -8.47
CA ILE A 306 -6.50 -3.09 -7.14
C ILE A 306 -5.91 -1.68 -6.85
N SER A 307 -4.96 -1.60 -5.90
CA SER A 307 -4.62 -0.48 -5.01
C SER A 307 -3.76 0.63 -5.62
N VAL A 308 -4.13 1.91 -5.42
CA VAL A 308 -3.74 3.22 -5.99
C VAL A 308 -2.23 3.28 -6.02
N CYS A 309 -1.65 3.65 -7.16
CA CYS A 309 -2.17 4.79 -7.91
C CYS A 309 -3.11 4.59 -9.08
N PHE A 310 -4.21 5.35 -8.97
CA PHE A 310 -5.17 5.77 -9.97
C PHE A 310 -5.57 4.77 -11.05
N ILE A 311 -6.79 4.22 -11.04
CA ILE A 311 -7.20 3.37 -12.17
C ILE A 311 -8.59 3.70 -12.67
N LEU A 312 -8.68 3.97 -13.98
CA LEU A 312 -9.88 4.06 -14.78
C LEU A 312 -10.19 2.63 -15.23
N ILE A 313 -11.11 1.93 -14.58
CA ILE A 313 -11.50 0.58 -15.01
C ILE A 313 -12.91 0.61 -15.62
N ARG A 314 -13.06 0.26 -16.92
CA ARG A 314 -14.38 0.09 -17.55
C ARG A 314 -15.00 -1.24 -17.14
N GLY A 315 -16.33 -1.27 -16.95
CA GLY A 315 -17.07 -2.53 -16.93
C GLY A 315 -18.59 -2.34 -17.06
N LEU A 316 -19.08 -2.45 -18.30
CA LEU A 316 -20.41 -2.14 -18.91
C LEU A 316 -20.59 -0.72 -19.40
#